data_AF-A0A257KKN9-F1
#
_entry.id   AF-A0A257KKN9-F1
#
_cell.length_a   1.000
_cell.length_b   1.000
_cell.length_c   1.000
_cell.angle_alpha   90.00
_cell.angle_beta   90.00
_cell.angle_gamma   90.00
#
_symmetry.space_group_name_H-M   'P 1'
#
loop_
_entity.id
_entity.type
_entity.pdbx_description
1 polymer ?
#
loop_
_entity_poly.entity_id
_entity_poly.type
_entity_poly.pdbx_seq_one_letter_code
_entity_poly.pdbx_strand_id
1 'polypeptide(L)'
;MILSNLAKYEPLVHRYSEDEGLCSYDPDDHSICYIELRKENRGKQLATGLDIVVDFKGLKTSVGQFGAHLNGTWALTSKEQTGYGDPYVSNLGKFVTDGVVQRWRHRLTLDWSQGDVSAALSNSYISSYEDQNSAIDTTSGTVVGANRVKAYSLWDLSGAWAVSPAFKLRAGIKNLFDTAPPYSNQAYFFISGYDPSYTDPRGRSFYLSASYSFK
;
A
#
# COMPACT_ATOMS: atom_id res chain seq x y z
N MET A 1 20.82 -14.69 4.60
CA MET A 1 22.08 -14.32 3.92
C MET A 1 22.66 -15.60 3.31
N ILE A 2 23.33 -15.56 2.15
CA ILE A 2 23.82 -16.79 1.47
C ILE A 2 24.75 -17.60 2.39
N LEU A 3 25.69 -16.92 3.05
CA LEU A 3 26.65 -17.53 3.97
C LEU A 3 26.04 -17.97 5.31
N SER A 4 24.81 -17.55 5.61
CA SER A 4 24.13 -17.94 6.85
C SER A 4 23.32 -19.24 6.72
N ASN A 5 23.24 -19.83 5.52
CA ASN A 5 22.56 -21.11 5.28
C ASN A 5 23.22 -21.88 4.13
N LEU A 6 24.43 -22.39 4.38
CA LEU A 6 25.18 -23.17 3.38
C LEU A 6 24.44 -24.44 2.97
N ALA A 7 23.63 -25.06 3.84
CA ALA A 7 22.82 -26.23 3.44
C ALA A 7 21.88 -25.95 2.26
N LYS A 8 21.44 -24.70 2.09
CA LYS A 8 20.58 -24.28 0.98
C LYS A 8 21.36 -23.64 -0.19
N TYR A 9 22.45 -22.94 0.12
CA TYR A 9 23.14 -22.08 -0.84
C TYR A 9 24.58 -22.50 -1.15
N GLU A 10 25.05 -23.63 -0.63
CA GLU A 10 26.39 -24.16 -0.93
C GLU A 10 26.68 -24.27 -2.43
N PRO A 11 25.73 -24.66 -3.31
CA PRO A 11 25.98 -24.69 -4.75
C PRO A 11 26.22 -23.32 -5.40
N LEU A 12 26.06 -22.22 -4.65
CA LEU A 12 26.31 -20.85 -5.09
C LEU A 12 27.61 -20.27 -4.48
N VAL A 13 28.33 -21.01 -3.64
CA VAL A 13 29.51 -20.53 -2.92
C VAL A 13 30.72 -21.34 -3.34
N HIS A 14 31.59 -20.73 -4.14
CA HIS A 14 32.76 -21.36 -4.72
C HIS A 14 34.03 -20.95 -3.96
N ARG A 15 34.89 -21.91 -3.65
CA ARG A 15 36.15 -21.72 -2.90
C ARG A 15 37.37 -22.03 -3.75
N TYR A 16 38.53 -21.49 -3.36
CA TYR A 16 39.79 -21.79 -4.04
C TYR A 16 40.19 -23.27 -3.94
N SER A 17 39.80 -23.94 -2.86
CA SER A 17 40.01 -25.39 -2.66
C SER A 17 39.12 -26.29 -3.51
N GLU A 18 38.20 -25.75 -4.32
CA GLU A 18 37.28 -26.50 -5.16
C GLU A 18 37.72 -26.35 -6.64
N ASP A 19 38.08 -27.47 -7.29
CA ASP A 19 38.54 -27.48 -8.70
C ASP A 19 37.35 -27.45 -9.67
N GLU A 20 36.70 -26.28 -9.74
CA GLU A 20 35.48 -26.07 -10.52
C GLU A 20 35.70 -25.24 -11.79
N GLY A 21 36.95 -24.83 -12.07
CA GLY A 21 37.30 -24.01 -13.22
C GLY A 21 36.78 -22.56 -13.18
N LEU A 22 36.21 -22.14 -12.05
CA LEU A 22 35.69 -20.79 -11.82
C LEU A 22 36.73 -19.84 -11.17
N CYS A 23 37.74 -20.42 -10.50
CA CYS A 23 38.77 -19.72 -9.74
C CYS A 23 40.14 -20.41 -9.93
N SER A 24 41.23 -19.73 -9.54
CA SER A 24 42.57 -20.33 -9.52
C SER A 24 42.67 -21.37 -8.40
N TYR A 25 42.61 -22.66 -8.74
CA TYR A 25 42.62 -23.75 -7.77
C TYR A 25 43.85 -23.71 -6.84
N ASP A 26 43.60 -23.69 -5.53
CA ASP A 26 44.59 -23.82 -4.45
C ASP A 26 44.02 -24.77 -3.38
N PRO A 27 44.51 -26.01 -3.27
CA PRO A 27 43.95 -27.02 -2.35
C PRO A 27 44.06 -26.63 -0.87
N ASP A 28 44.97 -25.72 -0.52
CA ASP A 28 45.22 -25.30 0.86
C ASP A 28 44.45 -24.03 1.26
N ASP A 29 43.78 -23.36 0.29
CA ASP A 29 43.00 -22.15 0.53
C ASP A 29 41.48 -22.42 0.49
N HIS A 30 40.87 -22.46 1.68
CA HIS A 30 39.42 -22.65 1.85
C HIS A 30 38.61 -21.35 1.82
N SER A 31 39.22 -20.22 1.46
CA SER A 31 38.50 -18.96 1.34
C SER A 31 37.56 -18.95 0.14
N ILE A 32 36.50 -18.14 0.25
CA ILE A 32 35.49 -17.99 -0.81
C ILE A 32 36.10 -17.13 -1.91
N CYS A 33 36.20 -17.69 -3.12
CA CYS A 33 36.71 -16.97 -4.27
C CYS A 33 35.59 -16.25 -5.04
N TYR A 34 34.40 -16.86 -5.10
CA TYR A 34 33.27 -16.35 -5.87
C TYR A 34 31.94 -16.81 -5.26
N ILE A 35 30.95 -15.93 -5.25
CA ILE A 35 29.57 -16.28 -4.92
C ILE A 35 28.73 -16.04 -6.16
N GLU A 36 28.08 -17.09 -6.65
CA GLU A 36 27.22 -17.00 -7.82
C GLU A 36 25.90 -16.30 -7.48
N LEU A 37 25.75 -15.09 -8.01
CA LEU A 37 24.55 -14.27 -7.85
C LEU A 37 23.74 -14.25 -9.15
N ARG A 38 22.81 -15.22 -9.30
CA ARG A 38 21.85 -15.21 -10.41
C ARG A 38 20.59 -14.43 -10.04
N LYS A 39 20.17 -13.52 -10.93
CA LYS A 39 18.83 -12.93 -10.87
C LYS A 39 17.83 -13.96 -11.34
N GLU A 40 17.19 -14.64 -10.40
CA GLU A 40 16.13 -15.61 -10.67
C GLU A 40 14.83 -15.10 -10.07
N ASN A 41 13.70 -15.33 -10.76
CA ASN A 41 12.38 -15.07 -10.19
C ASN A 41 12.05 -16.17 -9.17
N ARG A 42 12.56 -15.98 -7.95
CA ARG A 42 12.38 -16.90 -6.82
C ARG A 42 11.19 -16.54 -5.95
N GLY A 43 10.50 -15.45 -6.29
CA GLY A 43 9.34 -14.93 -5.60
C GLY A 43 8.08 -15.70 -5.96
N LYS A 44 7.31 -16.15 -4.96
CA LYS A 44 5.92 -16.60 -5.17
C LYS A 44 4.99 -15.82 -4.28
N GLN A 45 3.85 -15.43 -4.84
CA GLN A 45 2.79 -14.76 -4.10
C GLN A 45 1.50 -15.57 -4.18
N LEU A 46 0.84 -15.75 -3.04
CA LEU A 46 -0.46 -16.38 -2.92
C LEU A 46 -1.43 -15.37 -2.34
N ALA A 47 -2.35 -14.88 -3.17
CA ALA A 47 -3.35 -13.90 -2.77
C ALA A 47 -4.77 -14.40 -3.09
N THR A 48 -5.69 -14.26 -2.14
CA THR A 48 -7.11 -14.50 -2.33
C THR A 48 -7.91 -13.39 -1.65
N GLY A 49 -9.04 -13.02 -2.26
CA GLY A 49 -9.90 -11.97 -1.75
C GLY A 49 -11.25 -11.95 -2.44
N LEU A 50 -12.12 -11.08 -1.94
CA LEU A 50 -13.42 -10.78 -2.49
C LEU A 50 -13.47 -9.30 -2.86
N ASP A 51 -13.88 -9.00 -4.08
CA ASP A 51 -14.17 -7.63 -4.50
C ASP A 51 -15.68 -7.39 -4.46
N ILE A 52 -16.06 -6.28 -3.84
CA ILE A 52 -17.45 -5.91 -3.58
C ILE A 52 -17.70 -4.57 -4.27
N VAL A 53 -18.63 -4.57 -5.21
CA VAL A 53 -19.10 -3.36 -5.88
C VAL A 53 -20.60 -3.22 -5.63
N VAL A 54 -21.00 -2.06 -5.10
CA VAL A 54 -22.41 -1.72 -4.88
C VAL A 54 -22.69 -0.38 -5.53
N ASP A 55 -23.64 -0.38 -6.45
CA ASP A 55 -24.13 0.81 -7.14
C ASP A 55 -25.62 1.02 -6.82
N PHE A 56 -25.90 2.04 -6.02
CA PHE A 56 -27.25 2.49 -5.72
C PHE A 56 -27.47 3.87 -6.33
N LYS A 57 -28.49 4.01 -7.18
CA LYS A 57 -28.75 5.25 -7.90
C LYS A 57 -30.22 5.60 -7.86
N GLY A 58 -30.49 6.89 -7.76
CA GLY A 58 -31.76 7.45 -8.15
C GLY A 58 -32.84 7.48 -7.08
N LEU A 59 -32.47 7.40 -5.79
CA LEU A 59 -33.42 7.60 -4.70
C LEU A 59 -33.93 9.04 -4.69
N LYS A 60 -35.15 9.25 -5.19
CA LYS A 60 -35.79 10.56 -5.26
C LYS A 60 -36.50 10.87 -3.95
N THR A 61 -36.24 12.05 -3.41
CA THR A 61 -36.87 12.59 -2.20
C THR A 61 -37.35 14.02 -2.45
N SER A 62 -38.07 14.62 -1.51
CA SER A 62 -38.46 16.04 -1.58
C SER A 62 -37.27 17.00 -1.62
N VAL A 63 -36.10 16.57 -1.12
CA VAL A 63 -34.89 17.39 -1.03
C VAL A 63 -33.86 17.04 -2.10
N GLY A 64 -34.22 16.27 -3.12
CA GLY A 64 -33.33 15.90 -4.23
C GLY A 64 -33.19 14.40 -4.45
N GLN A 65 -32.23 14.03 -5.30
CA GLN A 65 -31.91 12.67 -5.67
C GLN A 65 -30.61 12.22 -5.01
N PHE A 66 -30.63 11.04 -4.39
CA PHE A 66 -29.47 10.43 -3.74
C PHE A 66 -28.94 9.23 -4.53
N GLY A 67 -27.64 9.03 -4.42
CA GLY A 67 -26.92 7.86 -4.90
C GLY A 67 -25.85 7.43 -3.89
N ALA A 68 -25.42 6.18 -4.00
CA ALA A 68 -24.28 5.65 -3.27
C ALA A 68 -23.51 4.68 -4.16
N HIS A 69 -22.18 4.78 -4.13
CA HIS A 69 -21.27 3.87 -4.82
C HIS A 69 -20.20 3.37 -3.87
N LEU A 70 -20.08 2.05 -3.71
CA LEU A 70 -19.04 1.41 -2.91
C LEU A 70 -18.20 0.51 -3.80
N ASN A 71 -16.88 0.67 -3.74
CA ASN A 71 -15.91 -0.27 -4.27
C ASN A 71 -14.99 -0.69 -3.12
N GLY A 72 -15.05 -1.96 -2.71
CA GLY A 72 -14.26 -2.50 -1.61
C GLY A 72 -13.60 -3.82 -1.95
N THR A 73 -12.43 -4.07 -1.35
CA THR A 73 -11.71 -5.34 -1.44
C THR A 73 -11.54 -5.90 -0.04
N TRP A 74 -11.96 -7.15 0.16
CA TRP A 74 -11.69 -7.94 1.35
C TRP A 74 -10.63 -9.00 1.05
N ALA A 75 -9.40 -8.78 1.51
CA ALA A 75 -8.34 -9.77 1.37
C ALA A 75 -8.49 -10.87 2.43
N LEU A 76 -8.51 -12.13 1.98
CA LEU A 76 -8.66 -13.32 2.82
C LEU A 76 -7.31 -13.99 3.08
N THR A 77 -6.43 -14.01 2.08
CA THR A 77 -5.06 -14.51 2.20
C THR A 77 -4.12 -13.63 1.39
N SER A 78 -2.95 -13.33 1.95
CA SER A 78 -1.82 -12.79 1.22
C SER A 78 -0.55 -13.34 1.83
N LYS A 79 0.24 -14.06 1.04
CA LYS A 79 1.50 -14.67 1.45
C LYS A 79 2.56 -14.50 0.39
N GLU A 80 3.78 -14.33 0.83
CA GLU A 80 4.95 -14.15 -0.03
C GLU A 80 6.03 -15.15 0.35
N GLN A 81 6.71 -15.66 -0.67
CA GLN A 81 7.92 -16.46 -0.56
C GLN A 81 9.03 -15.65 -1.23
N THR A 82 10.06 -15.28 -0.47
CA THR A 82 11.15 -14.41 -0.95
C THR A 82 12.32 -15.17 -1.55
N GLY A 83 12.33 -16.50 -1.44
CA GLY A 83 13.35 -17.36 -2.04
C GLY A 83 12.83 -18.77 -2.32
N TYR A 84 13.46 -19.44 -3.28
CA TYR A 84 13.04 -20.78 -3.71
C TYR A 84 13.06 -21.76 -2.52
N GLY A 85 11.91 -22.38 -2.23
CA GLY A 85 11.77 -23.32 -1.11
C GLY A 85 11.66 -22.68 0.28
N ASP A 86 11.71 -21.35 0.40
CA ASP A 86 11.49 -20.68 1.70
C ASP A 86 10.03 -20.82 2.16
N PRO A 87 9.76 -20.82 3.48
CA PRO A 87 8.40 -20.82 3.97
C PRO A 87 7.67 -19.56 3.50
N TYR A 88 6.37 -19.71 3.21
CA TYR A 88 5.51 -18.57 2.94
C TYR A 88 5.32 -17.73 4.20
N VAL A 89 5.53 -16.43 4.09
CA VAL A 89 5.27 -15.45 5.14
C VAL A 89 4.01 -14.68 4.80
N SER A 90 3.08 -14.56 5.76
CA SER A 90 1.84 -13.81 5.55
C SER A 90 2.08 -12.31 5.69
N ASN A 91 1.77 -11.53 4.65
CA ASN A 91 1.72 -10.06 4.69
C ASN A 91 0.28 -9.50 4.78
N LEU A 92 -0.70 -10.37 5.01
CA LEU A 92 -2.08 -9.97 5.26
C LEU A 92 -2.24 -9.25 6.62
N GLY A 93 -2.48 -7.95 6.57
CA GLY A 93 -2.64 -7.09 7.74
C GLY A 93 -1.36 -6.94 8.57
N LYS A 94 -0.20 -7.20 7.96
CA LYS A 94 1.12 -7.14 8.59
C LYS A 94 2.15 -6.62 7.59
N PHE A 95 2.97 -5.67 8.01
CA PHE A 95 4.09 -5.18 7.22
C PHE A 95 5.17 -6.27 7.15
N VAL A 96 5.52 -6.68 5.93
CA VAL A 96 6.54 -7.70 5.66
C VAL A 96 7.38 -7.22 4.48
N THR A 97 8.70 -7.26 4.63
CA THR A 97 9.69 -6.87 3.61
C THR A 97 9.60 -5.40 3.21
N ASP A 98 8.61 -5.06 2.38
CA ASP A 98 8.47 -3.79 1.67
C ASP A 98 7.03 -3.24 1.67
N GLY A 99 6.07 -3.96 2.25
CA GLY A 99 4.69 -3.49 2.27
C GLY A 99 3.73 -4.34 3.08
N VAL A 100 2.44 -4.04 2.92
CA VAL A 100 1.35 -4.70 3.64
C VAL A 100 0.13 -4.85 2.75
N VAL A 101 -0.53 -6.00 2.81
CA VAL A 101 -1.85 -6.19 2.20
C VAL A 101 -2.92 -5.93 3.25
N GLN A 102 -3.70 -4.85 3.09
CA GLN A 102 -4.76 -4.54 4.04
C GLN A 102 -5.89 -5.56 3.96
N ARG A 103 -6.44 -5.92 5.13
CA ARG A 103 -7.57 -6.87 5.21
C ARG A 103 -8.82 -6.30 4.56
N TRP A 104 -9.07 -5.02 4.76
CA TRP A 104 -10.20 -4.32 4.14
C TRP A 104 -9.76 -2.96 3.63
N ARG A 105 -10.16 -2.63 2.41
CA ARG A 105 -10.04 -1.29 1.84
C ARG A 105 -11.29 -0.97 1.03
N HIS A 106 -11.70 0.28 1.01
CA HIS A 106 -12.79 0.70 0.13
C HIS A 106 -12.73 2.18 -0.24
N ARG A 107 -13.46 2.52 -1.30
CA ARG A 107 -13.94 3.86 -1.61
C ARG A 107 -15.47 3.85 -1.61
N LEU A 108 -16.07 4.63 -0.74
CA LEU A 108 -17.52 4.90 -0.71
C LEU A 108 -17.74 6.33 -1.21
N THR A 109 -18.74 6.54 -2.05
CA THR A 109 -19.21 7.88 -2.44
C THR A 109 -20.70 7.94 -2.22
N LEU A 110 -21.15 9.00 -1.55
CA LEU A 110 -22.54 9.37 -1.39
C LEU A 110 -22.78 10.60 -2.25
N ASP A 111 -23.70 10.48 -3.21
CA ASP A 111 -24.03 11.54 -4.15
C ASP A 111 -25.40 12.12 -3.81
N TRP A 112 -25.52 13.44 -3.98
CA TRP A 112 -26.77 14.17 -3.88
C TRP A 112 -26.87 15.18 -5.02
N SER A 113 -28.07 15.32 -5.59
CA SER A 113 -28.34 16.37 -6.58
C SER A 113 -29.76 16.93 -6.46
N GLN A 114 -29.89 18.23 -6.70
CA GLN A 114 -31.17 18.91 -6.77
C GLN A 114 -31.08 20.04 -7.80
N GLY A 115 -31.84 19.90 -8.89
CA GLY A 115 -31.78 20.83 -10.02
C GLY A 115 -30.36 20.96 -10.57
N ASP A 116 -29.83 22.18 -10.56
CA ASP A 116 -28.51 22.53 -11.10
C ASP A 116 -27.37 22.33 -10.09
N VAL A 117 -27.67 21.93 -8.85
CA VAL A 117 -26.69 21.77 -7.78
C VAL A 117 -26.49 20.29 -7.48
N SER A 118 -25.24 19.90 -7.25
CA SER A 118 -24.89 18.57 -6.74
C SER A 118 -23.80 18.64 -5.69
N ALA A 119 -23.77 17.62 -4.84
CA ALA A 119 -22.74 17.39 -3.86
C ALA A 119 -22.35 15.92 -3.84
N ALA A 120 -21.11 15.63 -3.48
CA ALA A 120 -20.62 14.28 -3.25
C ALA A 120 -19.74 14.27 -2.00
N LEU A 121 -20.01 13.32 -1.12
CA LEU A 121 -19.19 13.01 0.05
C LEU A 121 -18.56 11.64 -0.18
N SER A 122 -17.24 11.58 -0.23
CA SER A 122 -16.52 10.33 -0.45
C SER A 122 -15.66 9.94 0.75
N ASN A 123 -15.65 8.65 1.08
CA ASN A 123 -14.76 8.06 2.08
C ASN A 123 -13.78 7.08 1.42
N SER A 124 -12.47 7.34 1.58
CA SER A 124 -11.44 6.33 1.35
C SER A 124 -11.03 5.73 2.69
N TYR A 125 -11.07 4.40 2.81
CA TYR A 125 -10.72 3.71 4.05
C TYR A 125 -9.77 2.56 3.79
N ILE A 126 -8.81 2.40 4.69
CA ILE A 126 -7.96 1.21 4.79
C ILE A 126 -7.87 0.72 6.24
N SER A 127 -7.90 -0.60 6.42
CA SER A 127 -7.84 -1.23 7.74
C SER A 127 -6.47 -1.07 8.42
N SER A 128 -6.46 -1.04 9.75
CA SER A 128 -5.22 -1.10 10.56
C SER A 128 -4.37 -2.33 10.22
N TYR A 129 -3.07 -2.27 10.47
CA TYR A 129 -2.16 -3.40 10.30
C TYR A 129 -1.07 -3.46 11.37
N GLU A 130 -0.48 -4.63 11.56
CA GLU A 130 0.71 -4.82 12.37
C GLU A 130 1.92 -4.24 11.64
N ASP A 131 2.63 -3.35 12.31
CA ASP A 131 3.69 -2.56 11.70
C ASP A 131 5.01 -3.34 11.56
N GLN A 132 6.04 -2.69 11.01
CA GLN A 132 7.40 -3.22 10.95
C GLN A 132 8.06 -3.26 12.35
N ASN A 133 7.55 -4.14 13.22
CA ASN A 133 8.00 -4.29 14.60
C ASN A 133 9.30 -5.08 14.75
N SER A 134 9.87 -5.53 13.64
CA SER A 134 11.19 -6.17 13.57
C SER A 134 12.28 -5.21 13.13
N ALA A 135 11.98 -3.93 12.87
CA ALA A 135 12.99 -2.95 12.51
C ALA A 135 13.97 -2.72 13.67
N ILE A 136 15.25 -2.60 13.35
CA ILE A 136 16.29 -2.26 14.32
C ILE A 136 16.36 -0.74 14.39
N ASP A 137 16.21 -0.18 15.59
CA ASP A 137 16.60 1.19 15.87
C ASP A 137 18.13 1.29 15.79
N THR A 138 18.62 1.95 14.76
CA THR A 138 20.06 2.10 14.49
C THR A 138 20.77 3.03 15.48
N THR A 139 20.01 3.82 16.26
CA THR A 139 20.57 4.72 17.28
C THR A 139 20.78 4.00 18.62
N SER A 140 19.80 3.18 19.03
CA SER A 140 19.87 2.45 20.30
C SER A 140 20.35 1.00 20.17
N GLY A 141 20.41 0.46 18.95
CA GLY A 141 20.70 -0.96 18.68
C GLY A 141 19.59 -1.91 19.14
N THR A 142 18.43 -1.38 19.55
CA THR A 142 17.30 -2.18 20.03
C THR A 142 16.28 -2.41 18.92
N VAL A 143 15.43 -3.43 19.09
CA VAL A 143 14.28 -3.61 18.19
C VAL A 143 13.24 -2.56 18.55
N VAL A 144 12.66 -1.90 17.53
CA VAL A 144 11.60 -0.90 17.75
C VAL A 144 10.45 -1.51 18.54
N GLY A 145 9.83 -0.70 19.40
CA GLY A 145 8.67 -1.12 20.17
C GLY A 145 7.53 -1.56 19.24
N ALA A 146 6.77 -2.57 19.67
CA ALA A 146 5.64 -3.06 18.89
C ALA A 146 4.62 -1.94 18.63
N ASN A 147 4.34 -1.66 17.36
CA ASN A 147 3.34 -0.73 16.89
C ASN A 147 2.26 -1.46 16.07
N ARG A 148 1.08 -0.84 16.04
CA ARG A 148 -0.01 -1.19 15.15
C ARG A 148 -0.46 0.09 14.46
N VAL A 149 -0.19 0.18 13.16
CA VAL A 149 -0.61 1.32 12.35
C VAL A 149 -2.14 1.38 12.36
N LYS A 150 -2.67 2.54 12.76
CA LYS A 150 -4.12 2.74 12.87
C LYS A 150 -4.78 2.67 11.50
N ALA A 151 -6.06 2.30 11.48
CA ALA A 151 -6.86 2.42 10.27
C ALA A 151 -6.87 3.89 9.79
N TYR A 152 -6.84 4.08 8.48
CA TYR A 152 -6.77 5.40 7.87
C TYR A 152 -8.03 5.66 7.05
N SER A 153 -8.68 6.79 7.32
CA SER A 153 -9.97 7.15 6.76
C SER A 153 -9.96 8.62 6.35
N LEU A 154 -10.13 8.87 5.05
CA LEU A 154 -10.19 10.20 4.46
C LEU A 154 -11.58 10.48 3.95
N TRP A 155 -12.09 11.65 4.30
CA TRP A 155 -13.37 12.15 3.82
C TRP A 155 -13.14 13.33 2.90
N ASP A 156 -13.67 13.26 1.69
CA ASP A 156 -13.60 14.34 0.71
C ASP A 156 -15.02 14.85 0.44
N LEU A 157 -15.19 16.17 0.43
CA LEU A 157 -16.46 16.81 0.10
C LEU A 157 -16.29 17.60 -1.20
N SER A 158 -17.21 17.45 -2.13
CA SER A 158 -17.25 18.29 -3.33
C SER A 158 -18.67 18.75 -3.64
N GLY A 159 -18.78 19.95 -4.19
CA GLY A 159 -20.02 20.51 -4.69
C GLY A 159 -19.83 21.03 -6.11
N ALA A 160 -20.86 20.92 -6.92
CA ALA A 160 -20.90 21.47 -8.26
C ALA A 160 -22.20 22.24 -8.51
N TRP A 161 -22.10 23.27 -9.34
CA TRP A 161 -23.23 24.08 -9.75
C TRP A 161 -23.16 24.32 -11.27
N ALA A 162 -24.19 23.87 -11.98
CA ALA A 162 -24.43 24.22 -13.37
C ALA A 162 -25.08 25.61 -13.43
N VAL A 163 -24.25 26.65 -13.45
CA VAL A 163 -24.70 28.05 -13.54
C VAL A 163 -25.48 28.28 -14.83
N SER A 164 -25.05 27.63 -15.92
CA SER A 164 -25.77 27.59 -17.20
C SER A 164 -25.44 26.29 -17.94
N PRO A 165 -26.13 25.96 -19.04
CA PRO A 165 -25.78 24.81 -19.87
C PRO A 165 -24.33 24.84 -20.39
N ALA A 166 -23.75 26.03 -20.53
CA ALA A 166 -22.37 26.22 -21.00
C ALA A 166 -21.36 26.39 -19.86
N PHE A 167 -21.78 26.71 -18.63
CA PHE A 167 -20.88 27.09 -17.54
C PHE A 167 -21.12 26.28 -16.26
N LYS A 168 -20.07 25.61 -15.77
CA LYS A 168 -20.10 24.81 -14.54
C LYS A 168 -19.00 25.25 -13.58
N LEU A 169 -19.37 25.39 -12.32
CA LEU A 169 -18.44 25.61 -11.22
C LEU A 169 -18.37 24.37 -10.34
N ARG A 170 -17.18 24.03 -9.85
CA ARG A 170 -16.96 22.95 -8.89
C ARG A 170 -15.98 23.42 -7.83
N ALA A 171 -16.31 23.17 -6.57
CA ALA A 171 -15.40 23.38 -5.46
C ALA A 171 -15.38 22.15 -4.56
N GLY A 172 -14.35 22.01 -3.75
CA GLY A 172 -14.30 20.93 -2.77
C GLY A 172 -13.15 21.02 -1.79
N ILE A 173 -13.23 20.11 -0.82
CA ILE A 173 -12.30 19.94 0.28
C ILE A 173 -11.85 18.48 0.24
N LYS A 174 -10.55 18.26 0.02
CA LYS A 174 -9.91 16.97 0.24
C LYS A 174 -9.48 16.87 1.68
N ASN A 175 -9.61 15.68 2.27
CA ASN A 175 -9.32 15.44 3.68
C ASN A 175 -10.04 16.46 4.60
N LEU A 176 -11.37 16.46 4.54
CA LEU A 176 -12.28 17.37 5.24
C LEU A 176 -11.95 17.52 6.73
N PHE A 177 -11.57 16.42 7.37
CA PHE A 177 -11.27 16.35 8.81
C PHE A 177 -9.79 16.58 9.16
N ASP A 178 -8.95 16.90 8.17
CA ASP A 178 -7.51 17.13 8.37
C ASP A 178 -6.81 15.94 9.07
N THR A 179 -7.19 14.72 8.68
CA THR A 179 -6.63 13.48 9.21
C THR A 179 -5.17 13.35 8.77
N ALA A 180 -4.24 13.34 9.71
CA ALA A 180 -2.83 13.06 9.45
C ALA A 180 -2.60 11.56 9.18
N PRO A 181 -1.57 11.19 8.39
CA PRO A 181 -1.12 9.82 8.27
C PRO A 181 -0.86 9.18 9.65
N PRO A 182 -1.31 7.93 9.89
CA PRO A 182 -0.97 7.22 11.12
C PRO A 182 0.54 6.94 11.18
N TYR A 183 1.08 7.02 12.40
CA TYR A 183 2.48 6.70 12.64
C TYR A 183 2.83 5.26 12.25
N SER A 184 3.98 5.10 11.61
CA SER A 184 4.57 3.80 11.29
C SER A 184 6.07 3.77 11.61
N ASN A 185 6.51 2.65 12.16
CA ASN A 185 7.89 2.20 12.39
C ASN A 185 8.61 1.81 11.10
N GLN A 186 7.90 1.76 9.96
CA GLN A 186 8.52 1.33 8.71
C GLN A 186 9.74 2.20 8.39
N ALA A 187 10.81 1.54 7.96
CA ALA A 187 12.06 2.18 7.55
C ALA A 187 12.50 1.73 6.16
N TYR A 188 11.61 1.07 5.41
CA TYR A 188 11.89 0.61 4.06
C TYR A 188 11.91 1.77 3.07
N PHE A 189 11.01 2.74 3.24
CA PHE A 189 10.96 3.93 2.41
C PHE A 189 11.85 5.03 2.97
N PHE A 190 12.31 5.93 2.09
CA PHE A 190 13.13 7.09 2.49
C PHE A 190 12.44 8.01 3.50
N ILE A 191 11.10 8.05 3.47
CA ILE A 191 10.29 8.84 4.39
C ILE A 191 9.98 7.99 5.61
N SER A 192 10.29 8.50 6.80
CA SER A 192 9.97 7.87 8.08
C SER A 192 8.79 8.55 8.78
N GLY A 193 8.14 7.82 9.69
CA GLY A 193 7.05 8.34 10.53
C GLY A 193 5.65 8.09 9.99
N TYR A 194 5.50 7.60 8.76
CA TYR A 194 4.27 7.06 8.20
C TYR A 194 4.60 6.14 7.01
N ASP A 195 3.64 5.34 6.53
CA ASP A 195 3.81 4.53 5.31
C ASP A 195 3.32 5.31 4.06
N PRO A 196 4.23 5.78 3.18
CA PRO A 196 3.88 6.58 2.02
C PRO A 196 3.17 5.79 0.91
N SER A 197 3.12 4.46 0.99
CA SER A 197 2.44 3.63 -0.01
C SER A 197 0.92 3.76 0.04
N TYR A 198 0.38 4.10 1.21
CA TYR A 198 -1.07 4.08 1.46
C TYR A 198 -1.63 5.37 2.06
N THR A 199 -0.76 6.33 2.40
CA THR A 199 -1.16 7.53 3.14
C THR A 199 -0.61 8.79 2.47
N ASP A 200 -1.22 9.94 2.78
CA ASP A 200 -0.96 11.21 2.12
C ASP A 200 -0.69 12.32 3.14
N PRO A 201 0.49 12.97 3.11
CA PRO A 201 0.85 13.99 4.10
C PRO A 201 0.21 15.36 3.85
N ARG A 202 -0.50 15.58 2.72
CA ARG A 202 -0.96 16.92 2.27
C ARG A 202 -2.06 17.58 3.13
N GLY A 203 -2.49 16.95 4.22
CA GLY A 203 -3.52 17.49 5.13
C GLY A 203 -4.81 17.89 4.39
N ARG A 204 -5.56 18.82 4.97
CA ARG A 204 -6.76 19.40 4.33
C ARG A 204 -6.40 20.35 3.19
N SER A 205 -6.97 20.11 2.01
CA SER A 205 -6.73 20.91 0.81
C SER A 205 -8.03 21.35 0.14
N PHE A 206 -8.07 22.59 -0.34
CA PHE A 206 -9.22 23.17 -1.04
C PHE A 206 -8.95 23.26 -2.54
N TYR A 207 -10.00 23.13 -3.35
CA TYR A 207 -9.88 23.36 -4.79
C TYR A 207 -11.13 24.06 -5.34
N LEU A 208 -10.92 24.79 -6.43
CA LEU A 208 -11.96 25.42 -7.24
C LEU A 208 -11.65 25.15 -8.71
N SER A 209 -12.68 24.85 -9.49
CA SER A 209 -12.61 24.58 -10.91
C SER A 209 -13.80 25.24 -11.60
N ALA A 210 -13.54 25.86 -12.75
CA ALA A 210 -14.54 26.42 -13.64
C ALA A 210 -14.38 25.77 -15.01
N SER A 211 -15.50 25.40 -15.62
CA SER A 211 -15.54 24.81 -16.95
C SER A 211 -16.54 25.55 -17.81
N TYR A 212 -16.11 25.97 -18.99
CA TYR A 212 -16.94 26.63 -19.98
C TYR A 212 -16.86 25.89 -21.32
N SER A 213 -18.00 25.53 -21.89
CA SER A 213 -18.09 24.85 -23.18
C SER A 213 -18.57 25.81 -24.26
N PHE A 214 -17.79 25.93 -25.33
CA PHE A 214 -18.15 26.68 -26.53
C PHE A 214 -18.90 25.78 -27.51
N LYS A 215 -19.86 26.35 -28.25
CA LYS A 215 -20.48 25.73 -29.43
C LYS A 215 -19.82 26.24 -30.69
#